data_AF-M5C7A3-F1
#
_entry.id   AF-M5C7A3-F1
#
_cell.length_a   1.000
_cell.length_b   1.000
_cell.length_c   1.000
_cell.angle_alpha   90.00
_cell.angle_beta   90.00
_cell.angle_gamma   90.00
#
_symmetry.space_group_name_H-M   'P 1'
#
loop_
_entity.id
_entity.type
_entity.pdbx_description
1 polymer ?
#
loop_
_entity_poly.entity_id
_entity_poly.type
_entity_poly.pdbx_seq_one_letter_code
_entity_poly.pdbx_strand_id
1 'polypeptide(L)'
;MSGVSYALFFTEPSIRWRFFLACVINFGQQATGQGSLNNYSTIIYQKVFSSNSTIQLINALNATMGILFTLNATWMVERFGRRQILIGGALGQALCMFIVTLVGSQTPTTATGGKSMGVAVAIVILLFSFILFYKPSWGATVWIYSSEIFSMKVRATGVAMATQTQNVANAILQQAFPVFLEKAKWYTFFFFMGFNLFLAVFCYFLLPETKGVSLEDIDTLFGGENHREAGERMEQKGVMEAAERGDLSVRPKYDADDRSGSSEKDAAQHLEQKV
;
A
#
# COMPACT_ATOMS: atom_id res chain seq x y z
N MET A 1 10.74 2.77 -29.87
CA MET A 1 10.57 2.60 -28.41
C MET A 1 11.70 1.72 -27.92
N SER A 2 12.83 2.30 -27.50
CA SER A 2 13.89 1.55 -26.81
C SER A 2 13.34 1.14 -25.44
N GLY A 3 13.00 -0.14 -25.26
CA GLY A 3 12.51 -0.66 -23.99
C GLY A 3 13.51 -0.38 -22.89
N VAL A 4 13.01 0.04 -21.72
CA VAL A 4 13.85 0.23 -20.53
C VAL A 4 14.51 -1.11 -20.19
N SER A 5 15.84 -1.11 -20.13
CA SER A 5 16.60 -2.32 -19.79
C SER A 5 16.31 -2.73 -18.34
N TYR A 6 15.89 -3.99 -18.14
CA TYR A 6 15.63 -4.55 -16.80
C TYR A 6 16.86 -4.50 -15.87
N ALA A 7 18.08 -4.45 -16.44
CA ALA A 7 19.31 -4.33 -15.67
C ALA A 7 19.38 -3.05 -14.82
N LEU A 8 18.70 -1.97 -15.25
CA LEU A 8 18.69 -0.68 -14.56
C LEU A 8 18.18 -0.79 -13.11
N PHE A 9 17.23 -1.71 -12.86
CA PHE A 9 16.70 -1.98 -11.53
C PHE A 9 17.70 -2.63 -10.57
N PHE A 10 18.82 -3.16 -11.10
CA PHE A 10 19.88 -3.82 -10.32
C PHE A 10 21.20 -3.07 -10.33
N THR A 11 21.39 -2.14 -11.27
CA THR A 11 22.62 -1.33 -11.37
C THR A 11 22.51 -0.01 -10.61
N GLU A 12 21.37 0.68 -10.70
CA GLU A 12 21.23 2.05 -10.18
C GLU A 12 20.82 2.06 -8.69
N PRO A 13 21.64 2.57 -7.76
CA PRO A 13 21.36 2.48 -6.32
C PRO A 13 20.00 3.06 -5.88
N SER A 14 19.58 4.21 -6.42
CA SER A 14 18.31 4.85 -6.06
C SER A 14 17.10 4.04 -6.56
N ILE A 15 17.17 3.49 -7.78
CA ILE A 15 16.10 2.68 -8.37
C ILE A 15 16.01 1.32 -7.68
N ARG A 16 17.14 0.72 -7.35
CA ARG A 16 17.22 -0.56 -6.61
C ARG A 16 16.47 -0.51 -5.28
N TRP A 17 16.68 0.55 -4.51
CA TRP A 17 16.04 0.69 -3.20
C TRP A 17 14.51 0.83 -3.34
N ARG A 18 14.04 1.66 -4.27
CA ARG A 18 12.60 1.80 -4.56
C ARG A 18 12.00 0.49 -5.05
N PHE A 19 12.70 -0.22 -5.94
CA PHE A 19 12.27 -1.51 -6.44
C PHE A 19 12.17 -2.54 -5.31
N PHE A 20 13.16 -2.57 -4.41
CA PHE A 20 13.11 -3.42 -3.22
C PHE A 20 11.89 -3.10 -2.35
N LEU A 21 11.63 -1.82 -2.04
CA LEU A 21 10.45 -1.41 -1.28
C LEU A 21 9.15 -1.83 -1.98
N ALA A 22 9.04 -1.61 -3.30
CA ALA A 22 7.89 -2.04 -4.09
C ALA A 22 7.64 -3.54 -3.95
N CYS A 23 8.68 -4.36 -4.14
CA CYS A 23 8.59 -5.81 -4.04
C CYS A 23 8.20 -6.27 -2.64
N VAL A 24 8.78 -5.69 -1.58
CA VAL A 24 8.46 -6.08 -0.20
C VAL A 24 7.02 -5.70 0.17
N ILE A 25 6.53 -4.54 -0.25
CA ILE A 25 5.15 -4.13 0.05
C ILE A 25 4.14 -4.99 -0.73
N ASN A 26 4.41 -5.28 -2.01
CA ASN A 26 3.55 -6.15 -2.82
C ASN A 26 3.56 -7.59 -2.32
N PHE A 27 4.71 -8.10 -1.87
CA PHE A 27 4.79 -9.37 -1.15
C PHE A 27 3.99 -9.31 0.15
N GLY A 28 4.20 -8.25 0.94
CA GLY A 28 3.54 -7.99 2.21
C GLY A 28 2.02 -7.97 2.08
N GLN A 29 1.48 -7.39 1.01
CA GLN A 29 0.05 -7.38 0.71
C GLN A 29 -0.55 -8.78 0.72
N GLN A 30 0.10 -9.76 0.07
CA GLN A 30 -0.39 -11.14 0.07
C GLN A 30 -0.13 -11.81 1.42
N ALA A 31 1.01 -11.53 2.04
CA ALA A 31 1.42 -12.10 3.31
C ALA A 31 0.60 -11.59 4.51
N THR A 32 -0.17 -10.51 4.36
CA THR A 32 -1.21 -10.12 5.35
C THR A 32 -2.24 -11.24 5.60
N GLY A 33 -2.41 -12.15 4.63
CA GLY A 33 -3.31 -13.29 4.70
C GLY A 33 -4.66 -13.08 4.02
N GLN A 34 -4.98 -11.87 3.53
CA GLN A 34 -6.29 -11.60 2.91
C GLN A 34 -6.59 -12.52 1.71
N GLY A 35 -5.60 -12.76 0.83
CA GLY A 35 -5.78 -13.64 -0.33
C GLY A 35 -6.14 -15.06 0.07
N SER A 36 -5.40 -15.62 1.03
CA SER A 36 -5.64 -16.96 1.58
C SER A 36 -6.99 -17.05 2.29
N LEU A 37 -7.33 -16.07 3.12
CA LEU A 37 -8.62 -16.04 3.82
C LEU A 37 -9.80 -15.98 2.86
N ASN A 38 -9.68 -15.22 1.77
CA ASN A 38 -10.74 -15.12 0.77
C ASN A 38 -10.94 -16.46 0.05
N ASN A 39 -9.86 -17.04 -0.47
CA ASN A 39 -9.92 -18.29 -1.24
C ASN A 39 -10.38 -19.49 -0.40
N TYR A 40 -10.05 -19.52 0.89
CA TYR A 40 -10.40 -20.61 1.79
C TYR A 40 -11.51 -20.27 2.79
N SER A 41 -12.21 -19.15 2.57
CA SER A 41 -13.28 -18.63 3.43
C SER A 41 -14.36 -19.67 3.74
N THR A 42 -14.83 -20.40 2.72
CA THR A 42 -15.83 -21.45 2.88
C THR A 42 -15.36 -22.55 3.85
N ILE A 43 -14.11 -23.01 3.72
CA ILE A 43 -13.54 -24.05 4.59
C ILE A 43 -13.40 -23.53 6.02
N ILE A 44 -13.02 -22.26 6.19
CA ILE A 44 -12.92 -21.63 7.51
C ILE A 44 -14.30 -21.54 8.16
N TYR A 45 -15.32 -21.07 7.43
CA TYR A 45 -16.68 -20.94 7.95
C TYR A 45 -17.36 -22.28 8.19
N GLN A 46 -17.02 -23.34 7.45
CA GLN A 46 -17.50 -24.71 7.72
C GLN A 46 -17.05 -25.24 9.10
N LYS A 47 -15.96 -24.72 9.66
CA LYS A 47 -15.54 -25.05 11.04
C LYS A 47 -16.41 -24.40 12.12
N VAL A 48 -17.31 -23.51 11.72
CA VAL A 48 -18.09 -22.63 12.60
C VAL A 48 -19.59 -22.83 12.39
N PHE A 49 -20.03 -22.91 11.13
CA PHE A 49 -21.41 -23.10 10.71
C PHE A 49 -21.58 -24.44 9.98
N SER A 50 -22.70 -25.11 10.23
CA SER A 50 -23.06 -26.38 9.56
C SER A 50 -23.81 -26.17 8.24
N SER A 51 -24.41 -24.99 8.02
CA SER A 51 -25.24 -24.70 6.84
C SER A 51 -24.44 -24.03 5.72
N ASN A 52 -24.35 -24.69 4.56
CA ASN A 52 -23.66 -24.14 3.39
C ASN A 52 -24.32 -22.86 2.82
N SER A 53 -25.65 -22.75 2.86
CA SER A 53 -26.37 -21.56 2.35
C SER A 53 -26.02 -20.32 3.16
N THR A 54 -25.92 -20.46 4.49
CA THR A 54 -25.49 -19.38 5.39
C THR A 54 -24.05 -18.96 5.11
N ILE A 55 -23.15 -19.90 4.86
CA ILE A 55 -21.74 -19.62 4.55
C ILE A 55 -21.60 -18.83 3.24
N GLN A 56 -22.33 -19.23 2.20
CA GLN A 56 -22.33 -18.50 0.93
C GLN A 56 -22.89 -17.08 1.08
N LEU A 57 -23.96 -16.92 1.89
CA LEU A 57 -24.50 -15.59 2.20
C LEU A 57 -23.48 -14.71 2.93
N ILE A 58 -22.77 -15.25 3.92
CA ILE A 58 -21.71 -14.53 4.64
C ILE A 58 -20.61 -14.09 3.67
N ASN A 59 -20.17 -14.97 2.77
CA ASN A 59 -19.17 -14.64 1.75
C ASN A 59 -19.65 -13.53 0.80
N ALA A 60 -20.91 -13.59 0.36
CA ALA A 60 -21.50 -12.56 -0.49
C ALA A 60 -21.55 -11.20 0.23
N LEU A 61 -22.03 -11.16 1.47
CA LEU A 61 -22.05 -9.95 2.29
C LEU A 61 -20.65 -9.36 2.47
N ASN A 62 -19.67 -10.23 2.74
CA ASN A 62 -18.28 -9.83 2.90
C ASN A 62 -17.72 -9.17 1.63
N ALA A 63 -18.04 -9.72 0.45
CA ALA A 63 -17.65 -9.15 -0.84
C ALA A 63 -18.30 -7.77 -1.06
N THR A 64 -19.61 -7.64 -0.78
CA THR A 64 -20.34 -6.37 -0.90
C THR A 64 -19.77 -5.29 0.00
N MET A 65 -19.51 -5.59 1.27
CA MET A 65 -18.87 -4.63 2.18
C MET A 65 -17.46 -4.27 1.74
N GLY A 66 -16.72 -5.25 1.19
CA GLY A 66 -15.40 -5.02 0.64
C GLY A 66 -15.40 -3.94 -0.45
N ILE A 67 -16.46 -3.85 -1.26
CA ILE A 67 -16.63 -2.79 -2.26
C ILE A 67 -16.84 -1.43 -1.56
N LEU A 68 -17.76 -1.37 -0.59
CA LEU A 68 -18.05 -0.14 0.17
C LEU A 68 -16.82 0.41 0.90
N PHE A 69 -16.01 -0.45 1.51
CA PHE A 69 -14.78 -0.05 2.18
C PHE A 69 -13.70 0.40 1.21
N THR A 70 -13.67 -0.16 0.00
CA THR A 70 -12.74 0.28 -1.05
C THR A 70 -13.08 1.68 -1.55
N LEU A 71 -14.37 2.05 -1.65
CA LEU A 71 -14.78 3.40 -2.04
C LEU A 71 -14.28 4.48 -1.06
N ASN A 72 -14.19 4.14 0.23
CA ASN A 72 -13.67 5.05 1.25
C ASN A 72 -12.14 5.09 1.32
N ALA A 73 -11.44 4.20 0.61
CA ALA A 73 -9.98 4.09 0.64
C ALA A 73 -9.31 5.36 0.10
N THR A 74 -9.76 5.87 -1.05
CA THR A 74 -9.16 7.03 -1.71
C THR A 74 -9.18 8.26 -0.78
N TRP A 75 -10.32 8.51 -0.15
CA TRP A 75 -10.48 9.61 0.80
C TRP A 75 -9.55 9.47 2.02
N MET A 76 -9.37 8.25 2.52
CA MET A 76 -8.50 7.99 3.66
C MET A 76 -7.02 8.21 3.30
N VAL A 77 -6.58 7.73 2.13
CA VAL A 77 -5.19 7.83 1.65
C VAL A 77 -4.73 9.27 1.50
N GLU A 78 -5.60 10.15 1.02
CA GLU A 78 -5.29 11.57 0.88
C GLU A 78 -5.17 12.28 2.23
N ARG A 79 -5.99 11.93 3.23
CA ARG A 79 -5.98 12.59 4.53
C ARG A 79 -4.86 12.13 5.45
N PHE A 80 -4.64 10.81 5.60
CA PHE A 80 -3.77 10.29 6.66
C PHE A 80 -2.32 10.00 6.22
N GLY A 81 -2.06 9.95 4.92
CA GLY A 81 -0.73 9.59 4.39
C GLY A 81 -0.55 8.08 4.27
N ARG A 82 0.39 7.66 3.42
CA ARG A 82 0.50 6.25 2.98
C ARG A 82 1.09 5.38 4.09
N ARG A 83 2.11 5.88 4.78
CA ARG A 83 2.83 5.12 5.83
C ARG A 83 1.92 4.83 7.03
N GLN A 84 1.23 5.85 7.53
CA GLN A 84 0.36 5.71 8.71
C GLN A 84 -0.80 4.75 8.45
N ILE A 85 -1.36 4.78 7.25
CA ILE A 85 -2.45 3.88 6.85
C ILE A 85 -1.98 2.43 6.76
N LEU A 86 -0.80 2.16 6.19
CA LEU A 86 -0.25 0.80 6.12
C LEU A 86 0.04 0.24 7.52
N ILE A 87 0.60 1.05 8.42
CA ILE A 87 0.86 0.66 9.81
C ILE A 87 -0.46 0.40 10.56
N GLY A 88 -1.40 1.36 10.53
CA GLY A 88 -2.69 1.23 11.21
C GLY A 88 -3.50 0.04 10.70
N GLY A 89 -3.47 -0.20 9.39
CA GLY A 89 -4.06 -1.37 8.75
C GLY A 89 -3.44 -2.68 9.24
N ALA A 90 -2.12 -2.78 9.21
CA ALA A 90 -1.40 -3.97 9.68
C ALA A 90 -1.68 -4.27 11.16
N LEU A 91 -1.70 -3.25 12.02
CA LEU A 91 -2.01 -3.40 13.44
C LEU A 91 -3.47 -3.83 13.66
N GLY A 92 -4.43 -3.23 12.96
CA GLY A 92 -5.84 -3.60 13.02
C GLY A 92 -6.08 -5.04 12.55
N GLN A 93 -5.40 -5.44 11.47
CA GLN A 93 -5.42 -6.80 10.95
C GLN A 93 -4.79 -7.81 11.94
N ALA A 94 -3.65 -7.48 12.54
CA ALA A 94 -3.01 -8.30 13.56
C ALA A 94 -3.92 -8.50 14.78
N LEU A 95 -4.57 -7.44 15.26
CA LEU A 95 -5.53 -7.51 16.37
C LEU A 95 -6.70 -8.44 16.04
N CYS A 96 -7.29 -8.30 14.85
CA CYS A 96 -8.38 -9.18 14.42
C CYS A 96 -7.94 -10.65 14.39
N MET A 97 -6.77 -10.94 13.83
CA MET A 97 -6.21 -12.29 13.76
C MET A 97 -5.90 -12.87 15.14
N PHE A 98 -5.39 -12.05 16.06
CA PHE A 98 -5.16 -12.45 17.45
C PHE A 98 -6.47 -12.88 18.13
N ILE A 99 -7.51 -12.04 18.05
CA ILE A 99 -8.80 -12.33 18.68
C ILE A 99 -9.48 -13.54 18.03
N VAL A 100 -9.47 -13.66 16.70
CA VAL A 100 -10.01 -14.83 15.98
C VAL A 100 -9.31 -16.11 16.43
N THR A 101 -7.99 -16.08 16.60
CA THR A 101 -7.24 -17.24 17.09
C THR A 101 -7.64 -17.63 18.51
N LEU A 102 -7.77 -16.66 19.41
CA LEU A 102 -8.15 -16.91 20.81
C LEU A 102 -9.58 -17.47 20.91
N VAL A 103 -10.54 -16.81 20.27
CA VAL A 103 -11.95 -17.23 20.27
C VAL A 103 -12.10 -18.59 19.59
N GLY A 104 -11.39 -18.81 18.48
CA GLY A 104 -11.36 -20.06 17.73
C GLY A 104 -10.74 -21.23 18.50
N SER A 105 -9.66 -21.01 19.24
CA SER A 105 -8.94 -22.06 19.98
C SER A 105 -9.53 -22.37 21.35
N GLN A 106 -9.99 -21.37 22.09
CA GLN A 106 -10.46 -21.53 23.48
C GLN A 106 -11.91 -21.99 23.59
N THR A 107 -12.71 -21.81 22.54
CA THR A 107 -14.13 -22.24 22.57
C THR A 107 -14.27 -23.69 22.10
N PRO A 108 -14.88 -24.59 22.90
CA PRO A 108 -15.10 -25.97 22.49
C PRO A 108 -16.04 -26.06 21.29
N THR A 109 -15.80 -27.07 20.44
CA THR A 109 -16.72 -27.44 19.36
C THR A 109 -17.96 -28.07 19.96
N THR A 110 -19.15 -27.68 19.50
CA THR A 110 -20.42 -28.26 19.93
C THR A 110 -20.55 -29.71 19.43
N ALA A 111 -21.46 -30.49 20.03
CA ALA A 111 -21.73 -31.88 19.61
C ALA A 111 -22.14 -32.01 18.14
N THR A 112 -22.64 -30.93 17.53
CA THR A 112 -22.99 -30.79 16.11
C THR A 112 -21.81 -30.47 15.19
N GLY A 113 -20.57 -30.45 15.68
CA GLY A 113 -19.37 -30.22 14.88
C GLY A 113 -19.08 -28.74 14.55
N GLY A 114 -19.89 -27.81 15.06
CA GLY A 114 -19.74 -26.35 14.87
C GLY A 114 -19.35 -25.61 16.15
N LYS A 115 -19.48 -24.29 16.17
CA LYS A 115 -19.36 -23.47 17.39
C LYS A 115 -20.74 -22.94 17.82
N SER A 116 -20.85 -22.54 19.08
CA SER A 116 -22.04 -21.80 19.56
C SER A 116 -22.33 -20.61 18.65
N MET A 117 -23.62 -20.32 18.40
CA MET A 117 -24.05 -19.26 17.48
C MET A 117 -23.44 -17.90 17.82
N GLY A 118 -23.31 -17.55 19.11
CA GLY A 118 -22.69 -16.29 19.53
C GLY A 118 -21.21 -16.21 19.16
N VAL A 119 -20.48 -17.31 19.31
CA VAL A 119 -19.05 -17.41 18.96
C VAL A 119 -18.87 -17.39 17.44
N ALA A 120 -19.78 -18.05 16.73
CA ALA A 120 -19.80 -18.06 15.28
C ALA A 120 -19.97 -16.67 14.69
N VAL A 121 -20.95 -15.92 15.18
CA VAL A 121 -21.19 -14.52 14.80
C VAL A 121 -19.99 -13.64 15.15
N ALA A 122 -19.39 -13.82 16.33
CA ALA A 122 -18.19 -13.07 16.72
C ALA A 122 -17.02 -13.29 15.75
N ILE A 123 -16.75 -14.53 15.32
CA ILE A 123 -15.71 -14.83 14.33
C ILE A 123 -16.01 -14.14 13.00
N VAL A 124 -17.26 -14.15 12.52
CA VAL A 124 -17.65 -13.47 11.28
C VAL A 124 -17.41 -11.97 11.39
N ILE A 125 -17.85 -11.33 12.48
CA ILE A 125 -17.64 -9.89 12.71
C ILE A 125 -16.15 -9.56 12.72
N LEU A 126 -15.31 -10.37 13.36
CA LEU A 126 -13.86 -10.15 13.39
C LEU A 126 -13.20 -10.30 12.01
N LEU A 127 -13.63 -11.28 11.20
CA LEU A 127 -13.15 -11.43 9.82
C LEU A 127 -13.64 -10.30 8.91
N PHE A 128 -14.82 -9.75 9.20
CA PHE A 128 -15.35 -8.55 8.54
C PHE A 128 -14.54 -7.31 8.92
N SER A 129 -14.20 -7.15 10.20
CA SER A 129 -13.30 -6.09 10.68
C SER A 129 -11.90 -6.21 10.07
N PHE A 130 -11.37 -7.42 9.91
CA PHE A 130 -10.09 -7.63 9.23
C PHE A 130 -10.10 -7.04 7.81
N ILE A 131 -11.20 -7.22 7.07
CA ILE A 131 -11.36 -6.68 5.71
C ILE A 131 -11.53 -5.17 5.73
N LEU A 132 -12.27 -4.64 6.71
CA LEU A 132 -12.40 -3.19 6.93
C LEU A 132 -11.03 -2.53 7.08
N PHE A 133 -10.12 -3.13 7.85
CA PHE A 133 -8.75 -2.60 7.97
C PHE A 133 -7.93 -2.83 6.70
N TYR A 134 -8.02 -4.01 6.08
CA TYR A 134 -7.23 -4.34 4.89
C TYR A 134 -7.53 -3.44 3.69
N LYS A 135 -8.81 -3.24 3.33
CA LYS A 135 -9.20 -2.59 2.07
C LYS A 135 -8.61 -1.19 1.86
N PRO A 136 -8.79 -0.22 2.78
CA PRO A 136 -8.21 1.11 2.62
C PRO A 136 -6.69 1.10 2.81
N SER A 137 -6.14 0.16 3.58
CA SER A 137 -4.71 0.07 3.83
C SER A 137 -3.98 -0.76 2.78
N TRP A 138 -3.61 -1.99 3.10
CA TRP A 138 -2.86 -2.92 2.26
C TRP A 138 -3.56 -3.26 0.95
N GLY A 139 -4.88 -3.07 0.87
CA GLY A 139 -5.67 -3.21 -0.36
C GLY A 139 -5.31 -2.14 -1.40
N ALA A 140 -5.67 -0.89 -1.15
CA ALA A 140 -5.49 0.20 -2.11
C ALA A 140 -4.13 0.89 -2.02
N THR A 141 -3.63 1.14 -0.80
CA THR A 141 -2.43 1.96 -0.56
C THR A 141 -1.18 1.34 -1.17
N VAL A 142 -1.09 0.00 -1.24
CA VAL A 142 0.05 -0.72 -1.84
C VAL A 142 0.21 -0.38 -3.32
N TRP A 143 -0.88 -0.38 -4.08
CA TRP A 143 -0.86 -0.07 -5.51
C TRP A 143 -0.51 1.40 -5.76
N ILE A 144 -1.10 2.29 -4.95
CA ILE A 144 -0.83 3.73 -4.99
C ILE A 144 0.66 3.97 -4.73
N TYR A 145 1.16 3.48 -3.59
CA TYR A 145 2.55 3.65 -3.17
C TYR A 145 3.53 3.08 -4.19
N SER A 146 3.26 1.87 -4.71
CA SER A 146 4.10 1.24 -5.74
C SER A 146 4.20 2.09 -7.01
N SER A 147 3.15 2.80 -7.38
CA SER A 147 3.17 3.71 -8.54
C SER A 147 3.87 5.05 -8.24
N GLU A 148 3.79 5.53 -7.00
CA GLU A 148 4.33 6.84 -6.58
C GLU A 148 5.86 6.82 -6.49
N ILE A 149 6.45 5.73 -5.98
CA ILE A 149 7.91 5.66 -5.74
C ILE A 149 8.74 5.58 -7.03
N PHE A 150 8.17 5.15 -8.15
CA PHE A 150 8.90 5.07 -9.42
C PHE A 150 8.77 6.35 -10.26
N SER A 151 9.92 6.82 -10.75
CA SER A 151 10.00 7.89 -11.76
C SER A 151 9.31 7.46 -13.06
N MET A 152 8.74 8.42 -13.79
CA MET A 152 7.91 8.20 -14.98
C MET A 152 8.55 7.25 -16.00
N LYS A 153 9.87 7.33 -16.19
CA LYS A 153 10.60 6.51 -17.17
C LYS A 153 10.58 5.02 -16.86
N VAL A 154 10.65 4.65 -15.58
CA VAL A 154 10.81 3.25 -15.13
C VAL A 154 9.54 2.68 -14.48
N ARG A 155 8.53 3.53 -14.25
CA ARG A 155 7.31 3.19 -13.51
C ARG A 155 6.59 1.98 -14.05
N ALA A 156 6.31 1.94 -15.35
CA ALA A 156 5.56 0.84 -15.96
C ALA A 156 6.25 -0.52 -15.70
N THR A 157 7.57 -0.59 -15.96
CA THR A 157 8.35 -1.81 -15.76
C THR A 157 8.49 -2.16 -14.28
N GLY A 158 8.73 -1.18 -13.41
CA GLY A 158 8.89 -1.37 -11.97
C GLY A 158 7.61 -1.90 -11.31
N VAL A 159 6.45 -1.32 -11.65
CA VAL A 159 5.14 -1.79 -11.18
C VAL A 159 4.82 -3.19 -11.71
N ALA A 160 5.15 -3.50 -12.96
CA ALA A 160 4.95 -4.85 -13.51
C ALA A 160 5.77 -5.91 -12.75
N MET A 161 7.05 -5.62 -12.46
CA MET A 161 7.91 -6.53 -11.69
C MET A 161 7.46 -6.68 -10.23
N ALA A 162 6.99 -5.59 -9.60
CA ALA A 162 6.43 -5.64 -8.25
C ALA A 162 5.15 -6.48 -8.20
N THR A 163 4.26 -6.31 -9.19
CA THR A 163 3.06 -7.15 -9.38
C THR A 163 3.43 -8.63 -9.57
N GLN A 164 4.51 -8.93 -10.31
CA GLN A 164 4.96 -10.31 -10.45
C GLN A 164 5.40 -10.91 -9.10
N THR A 165 6.06 -10.13 -8.25
CA THR A 165 6.42 -10.54 -6.89
C THR A 165 5.17 -10.84 -6.06
N GLN A 166 4.13 -10.02 -6.20
CA GLN A 166 2.82 -10.28 -5.58
C GLN A 166 2.23 -11.62 -6.03
N ASN A 167 2.25 -11.92 -7.34
CA ASN A 167 1.70 -13.17 -7.88
C ASN A 167 2.45 -14.40 -7.37
N VAL A 168 3.78 -14.32 -7.27
CA VAL A 168 4.61 -15.38 -6.69
C VAL A 168 4.27 -15.57 -5.21
N ALA A 169 4.17 -14.49 -4.44
CA ALA A 169 3.79 -14.54 -3.03
C ALA A 169 2.39 -15.17 -2.85
N ASN A 170 1.45 -14.82 -3.74
CA ASN A 170 0.12 -15.42 -3.75
C ASN A 170 0.20 -16.94 -3.97
N ALA A 171 0.92 -17.39 -4.98
CA ALA A 171 1.03 -18.82 -5.31
C ALA A 171 1.60 -19.62 -4.12
N ILE A 172 2.65 -19.10 -3.47
CA ILE A 172 3.29 -19.73 -2.31
C ILE A 172 2.28 -19.83 -1.15
N LEU A 173 1.63 -18.72 -0.79
CA LEU A 173 0.71 -18.69 0.35
C LEU A 173 -0.55 -19.52 0.09
N GLN A 174 -1.05 -19.54 -1.15
CA GLN A 174 -2.18 -20.38 -1.53
C GLN A 174 -1.87 -21.86 -1.38
N GLN A 175 -0.65 -22.30 -1.71
CA GLN A 175 -0.24 -23.70 -1.53
C GLN A 175 0.05 -24.03 -0.06
N ALA A 176 0.66 -23.10 0.70
CA ALA A 176 1.04 -23.34 2.08
C ALA A 176 -0.15 -23.26 3.05
N PHE A 177 -1.12 -22.37 2.81
CA PHE A 177 -2.25 -22.14 3.72
C PHE A 177 -3.09 -23.38 4.07
N PRO A 178 -3.50 -24.25 3.13
CA PRO A 178 -4.27 -25.46 3.48
C PRO A 178 -3.48 -26.39 4.40
N VAL A 179 -2.17 -26.55 4.19
CA VAL A 179 -1.30 -27.37 5.05
C VAL A 179 -1.24 -26.79 6.46
N PHE A 180 -1.13 -25.46 6.60
CA PHE A 180 -1.20 -24.82 7.91
C PHE A 180 -2.57 -25.00 8.56
N LEU A 181 -3.66 -24.81 7.80
CA LEU A 181 -5.03 -24.92 8.30
C LEU A 181 -5.37 -26.35 8.79
N GLU A 182 -4.78 -27.37 8.18
CA GLU A 182 -4.91 -28.77 8.60
C GLU A 182 -4.14 -29.04 9.89
N LYS A 183 -2.85 -28.67 9.95
CA LYS A 183 -1.97 -28.97 11.08
C LYS A 183 -2.22 -28.08 12.30
N ALA A 184 -2.32 -26.77 12.09
CA ALA A 184 -2.39 -25.76 13.15
C ALA A 184 -3.84 -25.29 13.43
N LYS A 185 -4.82 -25.66 12.59
CA LYS A 185 -6.24 -25.31 12.77
C LYS A 185 -6.43 -23.79 12.97
N TRP A 186 -6.86 -23.38 14.16
CA TRP A 186 -7.06 -21.96 14.52
C TRP A 186 -5.74 -21.23 14.78
N TYR A 187 -4.68 -21.93 15.17
CA TYR A 187 -3.36 -21.33 15.41
C TYR A 187 -2.69 -20.81 14.13
N THR A 188 -3.16 -21.22 12.95
CA THR A 188 -2.71 -20.68 11.65
C THR A 188 -2.85 -19.16 11.58
N PHE A 189 -3.85 -18.58 12.25
CA PHE A 189 -4.07 -17.14 12.25
C PHE A 189 -3.01 -16.38 13.07
N PHE A 190 -2.30 -17.02 14.02
CA PHE A 190 -1.13 -16.40 14.68
C PHE A 190 0.04 -16.20 13.74
N PHE A 191 0.22 -17.06 12.74
CA PHE A 191 1.25 -16.85 11.71
C PHE A 191 0.99 -15.53 10.97
N PHE A 192 -0.26 -15.29 10.54
CA PHE A 192 -0.62 -14.03 9.91
C PHE A 192 -0.57 -12.86 10.88
N MET A 193 -0.95 -13.02 12.15
CA MET A 193 -0.79 -11.98 13.16
C MET A 193 0.67 -11.53 13.27
N GLY A 194 1.60 -12.48 13.44
CA GLY A 194 3.04 -12.19 13.54
C GLY A 194 3.57 -11.51 12.28
N PHE A 195 3.13 -11.97 11.11
CA PHE A 195 3.54 -11.36 9.84
C PHE A 195 3.00 -9.93 9.69
N ASN A 196 1.75 -9.67 10.06
CA ASN A 196 1.17 -8.32 10.05
C ASN A 196 1.91 -7.39 11.04
N LEU A 197 2.29 -7.86 12.23
CA LEU A 197 3.11 -7.06 13.15
C LEU A 197 4.50 -6.76 12.57
N PHE A 198 5.15 -7.75 11.96
CA PHE A 198 6.42 -7.54 11.27
C PHE A 198 6.29 -6.50 10.15
N LEU A 199 5.22 -6.58 9.35
CA LEU A 199 4.94 -5.60 8.30
C LEU A 199 4.69 -4.19 8.88
N ALA A 200 3.99 -4.07 10.01
CA ALA A 200 3.82 -2.79 10.69
C ALA A 200 5.17 -2.18 11.10
N VAL A 201 6.06 -2.99 11.68
CA VAL A 201 7.43 -2.57 12.06
C VAL A 201 8.25 -2.19 10.82
N PHE A 202 8.17 -2.98 9.75
CA PHE A 202 8.84 -2.68 8.48
C PHE A 202 8.36 -1.34 7.90
N CYS A 203 7.04 -1.11 7.85
CA CYS A 203 6.47 0.15 7.39
C CYS A 203 6.86 1.32 8.30
N TYR A 204 7.06 1.09 9.59
CA TYR A 204 7.54 2.13 10.49
C TYR A 204 9.00 2.51 10.19
N PHE A 205 9.93 1.57 10.01
CA PHE A 205 11.35 1.92 9.89
C PHE A 205 11.81 2.20 8.46
N LEU A 206 11.34 1.43 7.46
CA LEU A 206 11.92 1.43 6.12
C LEU A 206 11.09 2.22 5.10
N LEU A 207 9.84 2.55 5.42
CA LEU A 207 8.94 3.16 4.46
C LEU A 207 8.93 4.70 4.57
N PRO A 208 9.45 5.44 3.58
CA PRO A 208 9.31 6.89 3.56
C PRO A 208 7.87 7.30 3.24
N GLU A 209 7.45 8.43 3.79
CA GLU A 209 6.13 9.03 3.51
C GLU A 209 6.16 9.74 2.16
N THR A 210 5.17 9.45 1.31
CA THR A 210 5.04 10.03 -0.05
C THR A 210 3.98 11.11 -0.14
N LYS A 211 3.21 11.35 0.93
CA LYS A 211 2.15 12.36 0.96
C LYS A 211 2.70 13.76 0.66
N GLY A 212 2.13 14.40 -0.37
CA GLY A 212 2.41 15.80 -0.72
C GLY A 212 3.71 16.01 -1.51
N VAL A 213 4.40 14.95 -1.92
CA VAL A 213 5.59 15.02 -2.75
C VAL A 213 5.17 14.93 -4.23
N SER A 214 5.59 15.88 -5.06
CA SER A 214 5.38 15.80 -6.50
C SER A 214 6.11 14.59 -7.08
N LEU A 215 5.54 13.97 -8.12
CA LEU A 215 6.19 12.86 -8.83
C LEU A 215 7.54 13.24 -9.45
N GLU A 216 7.78 14.54 -9.66
CA GLU A 216 9.04 15.09 -10.19
C GLU A 216 10.10 15.27 -9.10
N ASP A 217 9.67 15.43 -7.84
CA ASP A 217 10.54 15.59 -6.67
C ASP A 217 10.73 14.27 -5.91
N ILE A 218 10.02 13.19 -6.29
CA ILE A 218 10.12 11.88 -5.63
C ILE A 218 11.55 11.35 -5.64
N ASP A 219 12.34 11.72 -6.65
CA ASP A 219 13.73 11.30 -6.79
C ASP A 219 14.61 11.83 -5.66
N THR A 220 14.31 13.03 -5.16
CA THR A 220 15.03 13.67 -4.04
C THR A 220 14.86 12.91 -2.72
N LEU A 221 13.69 12.29 -2.51
CA LEU A 221 13.38 11.49 -1.32
C LEU A 221 14.24 10.23 -1.20
N PHE A 222 14.81 9.79 -2.33
CA PHE A 222 15.63 8.58 -2.45
C PHE A 222 17.07 8.90 -2.91
N GLY A 223 17.52 10.14 -2.74
CA GLY A 223 18.89 10.59 -3.04
C GLY A 223 19.26 10.65 -4.53
N GLY A 224 18.27 10.72 -5.42
CA GLY A 224 18.46 10.92 -6.87
C GLY A 224 18.44 12.41 -7.28
N GLU A 225 18.79 12.71 -8.54
CA GLU A 225 18.70 14.06 -9.08
C GLU A 225 17.25 14.58 -9.10
N ASN A 226 17.07 15.84 -8.71
CA ASN A 226 15.78 16.51 -8.81
C ASN A 226 15.40 16.74 -10.28
N HIS A 227 14.36 16.06 -10.77
CA HIS A 227 13.95 16.18 -12.18
C HIS A 227 13.30 17.53 -12.50
N ARG A 228 12.78 18.25 -11.51
CA ARG A 228 12.31 19.63 -11.66
C ARG A 228 13.46 20.55 -12.03
N GLU A 229 14.52 20.52 -11.23
CA GLU A 229 15.73 21.31 -11.50
C GLU A 229 16.46 20.84 -12.77
N ALA A 230 16.44 19.53 -13.08
CA ALA A 230 17.01 19.03 -14.32
C ALA A 230 16.22 19.49 -15.55
N GLY A 231 14.88 19.54 -15.45
CA GLY A 231 14.00 20.11 -16.45
C GLY A 231 14.24 21.60 -16.64
N GLU A 232 14.33 22.35 -15.53
CA GLU A 232 14.66 23.79 -15.52
C GLU A 232 16.05 24.05 -16.16
N ARG A 233 17.06 23.25 -15.84
CA ARG A 233 18.40 23.34 -16.46
C ARG A 233 18.38 23.05 -17.96
N MET A 234 17.57 22.08 -18.40
CA MET A 234 17.44 21.74 -19.82
C MET A 234 16.66 22.80 -20.59
N GLU A 235 15.62 23.38 -19.98
CA GLU A 235 14.86 24.49 -20.56
C GLU A 235 15.73 25.74 -20.65
N GLN A 236 16.48 26.09 -19.60
CA GLN A 236 17.45 27.20 -19.63
C GLN A 236 18.53 26.98 -20.70
N LYS A 237 19.07 25.77 -20.83
CA LYS A 237 20.01 25.44 -21.92
C LYS A 237 19.38 25.58 -23.30
N GLY A 238 18.16 25.07 -23.49
CA GLY A 238 17.43 25.19 -24.76
C GLY A 238 17.12 26.65 -25.13
N VAL A 239 16.78 27.48 -24.15
CA VAL A 239 16.58 28.93 -24.34
C VAL A 239 17.90 29.62 -24.67
N MET A 240 19.01 29.28 -24.01
CA MET A 240 20.33 29.83 -24.33
C MET A 240 20.81 29.42 -25.73
N GLU A 241 20.64 28.15 -26.12
CA GLU A 241 20.97 27.67 -27.46
C GLU A 241 20.09 28.30 -28.56
N ALA A 242 18.81 28.56 -28.27
CA ALA A 242 17.92 29.29 -29.17
C ALA A 242 18.33 30.76 -29.33
N ALA A 243 18.75 31.40 -28.23
CA ALA A 243 19.26 32.77 -28.23
C ALA A 243 20.58 32.89 -29.01
N GLU A 244 21.50 31.93 -28.89
CA GLU A 244 22.73 31.87 -29.69
C GLU A 244 22.46 31.68 -31.18
N ARG A 245 21.35 31.03 -31.56
CA ARG A 245 20.91 30.87 -32.95
C ARG A 245 20.12 32.07 -33.49
N GLY A 246 19.92 33.11 -32.68
CA GLY A 246 19.19 34.32 -33.07
C GLY A 246 17.66 34.16 -33.13
N ASP A 247 17.12 33.07 -32.58
CA ASP A 247 15.68 32.82 -32.54
C ASP A 247 15.04 33.45 -31.29
N LEU A 248 14.58 34.70 -31.44
CA LEU A 248 13.94 35.50 -30.38
C LEU A 248 12.49 35.08 -30.07
N SER A 249 11.96 34.04 -30.74
CA SER A 249 10.59 33.56 -30.50
C SER A 249 10.48 32.67 -29.26
N VAL A 250 11.61 32.14 -28.76
CA VAL A 250 11.68 31.28 -27.58
C VAL A 250 11.85 32.14 -26.33
N ARG A 251 10.76 32.35 -25.58
CA ARG A 251 10.81 33.03 -24.27
C ARG A 251 10.72 31.99 -23.14
N PRO A 252 11.49 32.15 -22.05
CA PRO A 252 11.31 31.34 -20.85
C PRO A 252 9.89 31.53 -20.32
N LYS A 253 9.23 30.43 -19.95
CA LYS A 253 7.82 30.42 -19.57
C LYS A 253 7.54 31.04 -18.19
N TYR A 254 8.59 31.40 -17.45
CA TYR A 254 8.56 31.64 -16.00
C TYR A 254 9.14 33.01 -15.59
N ASP A 255 8.56 34.12 -16.06
CA ASP A 255 9.04 35.45 -15.63
C ASP A 255 7.96 36.50 -15.35
N ALA A 256 6.70 36.12 -15.10
CA ALA A 256 5.65 37.13 -14.85
C ALA A 256 4.79 36.98 -13.59
N ASP A 257 4.56 35.79 -13.03
CA ASP A 257 3.50 35.65 -12.00
C ASP A 257 3.98 35.41 -10.56
N ASP A 258 5.14 34.81 -10.34
CA ASP A 258 5.52 34.33 -8.98
C ASP A 258 6.37 35.31 -8.15
N ARG A 259 6.81 36.45 -8.69
CA ARG A 259 7.52 37.48 -7.91
C ARG A 259 6.58 38.41 -7.12
N SER A 260 5.27 38.28 -7.30
CA SER A 260 4.29 39.09 -6.56
C SER A 260 3.99 38.54 -5.15
N GLY A 261 4.14 37.22 -4.92
CA GLY A 261 3.74 36.58 -3.66
C GLY A 261 4.81 36.45 -2.57
N SER A 262 6.10 36.44 -2.92
CA SER A 262 7.19 36.32 -1.93
C SER A 262 7.62 37.67 -1.35
N SER A 263 7.61 38.74 -2.16
CA SER A 263 8.02 40.06 -1.70
C SER A 263 7.03 40.70 -0.73
N GLU A 264 5.73 40.36 -0.78
CA GLU A 264 4.73 40.88 0.17
C GLU A 264 4.81 40.19 1.54
N LYS A 265 5.17 38.91 1.60
CA LYS A 265 5.27 38.17 2.86
C LYS A 265 6.54 38.52 3.65
N ASP A 266 7.65 38.75 2.95
CA ASP A 266 8.90 39.18 3.59
C ASP A 266 8.84 40.66 4.05
N ALA A 267 8.09 41.52 3.32
CA ALA A 267 7.85 42.90 3.74
C ALA A 267 6.89 42.99 4.95
N ALA A 268 5.90 42.11 5.05
CA ALA A 268 4.97 42.08 6.18
C ALA A 268 5.65 41.59 7.48
N GLN A 269 6.55 40.59 7.40
CA GLN A 269 7.28 40.10 8.58
C GLN A 269 8.31 41.10 9.13
N HIS A 270 8.85 41.99 8.28
CA HIS A 270 9.77 43.04 8.73
C HIS A 270 9.08 44.25 9.39
N LEU A 271 7.77 44.43 9.20
CA LEU A 271 7.00 45.51 9.82
C LEU A 271 6.45 45.15 11.21
N GLU A 272 6.17 43.88 11.50
CA GLU A 272 5.68 43.45 12.83
C GLU A 272 6.77 43.36 13.91
N GLN A 273 8.05 43.43 13.55
CA GLN A 273 9.16 43.44 14.53
C GLN A 273 9.57 44.86 15.00
N LYS A 274 8.83 45.90 14.62
CA LYS A 274 9.15 47.31 14.96
C LYS A 274 8.04 48.07 15.69
N VAL A 275 7.09 47.38 16.34
CA VAL A 275 6.14 48.01 17.28
C VAL A 275 6.25 47.37 18.65
#